data_AF-A0A382Y0D8-F1
#
_entry.id   AF-A0A382Y0D8-F1
#
_cell.length_a   1.000
_cell.length_b   1.000
_cell.length_c   1.000
_cell.angle_alpha   90.00
_cell.angle_beta   90.00
_cell.angle_gamma   90.00
#
_symmetry.space_group_name_H-M   'P 1'
#
loop_
_entity.id
_entity.type
_entity.pdbx_description
1 polymer ?
#
loop_
_entity_poly.entity_id
_entity_poly.type
_entity_poly.pdbx_seq_one_letter_code
_entity_poly.pdbx_strand_id
1 'polypeptide(L)' 'MAALQDAALGRSHRSGLGQGKLQEVIDRSRSVLGIPADHRIAVVPASDTGAVE' A
#
# COMPACT_ATOMS: atom_id res chain seq x y z
N MET A 1 -7.20 -17.25 -13.39
CA MET A 1 -8.07 -16.26 -12.70
C MET A 1 -7.91 -16.23 -11.17
N ALA A 2 -7.32 -17.25 -10.53
CA ALA A 2 -7.17 -17.30 -9.06
C ALA A 2 -6.46 -16.10 -8.41
N ALA A 3 -5.56 -15.40 -9.12
CA ALA A 3 -4.78 -14.29 -8.57
C ALA A 3 -5.58 -13.00 -8.29
N LEU A 4 -6.80 -12.87 -8.83
CA LEU A 4 -7.62 -11.65 -8.68
C LEU A 4 -8.76 -11.80 -7.67
N GLN A 5 -8.86 -12.93 -6.98
CA GLN A 5 -9.99 -13.23 -6.08
C GLN A 5 -10.17 -12.17 -4.99
N ASP A 6 -9.06 -11.68 -4.43
CA ASP A 6 -9.08 -10.64 -3.40
C ASP A 6 -8.76 -9.24 -3.95
N ALA A 7 -8.74 -9.04 -5.26
CA ALA A 7 -8.42 -7.73 -5.83
C ALA A 7 -9.55 -6.73 -5.58
N ALA A 8 -9.21 -5.48 -5.25
CA ALA A 8 -10.18 -4.39 -5.03
C ALA A 8 -10.68 -3.78 -6.35
N LEU A 9 -11.12 -4.62 -7.29
CA LEU A 9 -11.53 -4.20 -8.64
C LEU A 9 -12.78 -3.31 -8.58
N GLY A 10 -12.76 -2.18 -9.29
CA GLY A 10 -13.90 -1.26 -9.37
C GLY A 10 -14.26 -0.57 -8.04
N ARG A 11 -13.40 -0.66 -7.01
CA ARG A 11 -13.62 -0.01 -5.71
C ARG A 11 -12.72 1.20 -5.54
N SER A 12 -13.22 2.20 -4.81
CA SER A 12 -12.39 3.33 -4.39
C SER A 12 -11.28 2.88 -3.45
N HIS A 13 -10.10 3.47 -3.58
CA HIS A 13 -8.98 3.31 -2.63
C HIS A 13 -9.34 3.78 -1.20
N ARG A 14 -10.33 4.67 -1.06
CA ARG A 14 -10.85 5.12 0.25
C ARG A 14 -11.92 4.20 0.84
N SER A 15 -12.34 3.16 0.12
CA SER A 15 -13.25 2.17 0.68
C SER A 15 -12.53 1.36 1.76
N GLY A 16 -13.27 0.77 2.71
CA GLY A 16 -12.66 -0.06 3.75
C GLY A 16 -11.75 -1.16 3.20
N LEU A 17 -12.14 -1.79 2.08
CA LEU A 17 -11.30 -2.78 1.38
C LEU A 17 -10.02 -2.15 0.80
N GLY A 18 -10.13 -1.00 0.14
CA GLY A 18 -8.99 -0.30 -0.45
C GLY A 18 -8.00 0.20 0.60
N GLN A 19 -8.51 0.85 1.65
CA GLN A 19 -7.73 1.33 2.78
C GLN A 19 -7.05 0.17 3.53
N GLY A 20 -7.76 -0.95 3.73
CA GLY A 20 -7.19 -2.14 4.37
C GLY A 20 -6.00 -2.70 3.58
N LYS A 21 -6.07 -2.75 2.25
CA LYS A 21 -4.94 -3.19 1.40
C LYS A 21 -3.76 -2.23 1.42
N LEU A 22 -4.02 -0.92 1.47
CA LEU A 22 -2.95 0.08 1.62
C LEU A 22 -2.26 -0.06 2.98
N GLN A 23 -3.02 -0.34 4.05
CA GLN A 23 -2.43 -0.63 5.36
C GLN A 23 -1.61 -1.92 5.33
N GLU A 24 -2.13 -2.99 4.73
CA GLU A 24 -1.43 -4.28 4.63
C GLU A 24 -0.06 -4.12 3.96
N VAL A 25 0.03 -3.38 2.84
CA VAL A 25 1.32 -3.19 2.15
C VAL A 25 2.29 -2.35 2.97
N ILE A 26 1.81 -1.37 3.75
CA ILE A 26 2.64 -0.56 4.65
C ILE A 26 3.21 -1.45 5.76
N ASP A 27 2.38 -2.28 6.39
CA ASP A 27 2.77 -3.17 7.48
C ASP A 27 3.77 -4.24 6.99
N ARG A 28 3.50 -4.82 5.81
CA ARG A 28 4.42 -5.78 5.18
C ARG A 28 5.75 -5.14 4.83
N SER A 29 5.74 -3.93 4.26
CA SER A 29 6.96 -3.19 3.92
C SER A 29 7.80 -2.93 5.17
N ARG A 30 7.16 -2.51 6.27
CA ARG A 30 7.83 -2.33 7.57
C ARG A 30 8.48 -3.61 8.05
N SER A 31 7.74 -4.72 8.02
CA SER A 31 8.24 -6.01 8.49
C SER A 31 9.39 -6.55 7.64
N VAL A 32 9.31 -6.42 6.31
CA VAL A 32 10.32 -6.94 5.39
C VAL A 32 11.61 -6.14 5.44
N LEU A 33 11.50 -4.81 5.54
CA LEU A 33 12.65 -3.90 5.50
C LEU A 33 13.19 -3.54 6.91
N GLY A 34 12.50 -3.96 7.98
CA GLY A 34 12.90 -3.65 9.35
C GLY A 34 12.78 -2.16 9.70
N ILE A 35 11.77 -1.47 9.16
CA ILE A 35 11.63 -0.01 9.34
C ILE A 35 11.27 0.31 10.81
N PRO A 36 12.04 1.18 11.50
CA PRO A 36 11.78 1.55 12.89
C PRO A 36 10.41 2.19 13.13
N ALA A 37 9.78 1.93 14.28
CA ALA A 37 8.40 2.33 14.58
C ALA A 37 8.14 3.85 14.55
N ASP A 38 9.18 4.65 14.76
CA ASP A 38 9.15 6.11 14.70
C ASP A 38 9.19 6.67 13.25
N HIS A 39 9.48 5.83 12.25
CA HIS A 39 9.48 6.23 10.84
C HIS A 39 8.11 6.06 10.22
N ARG A 40 7.71 7.02 9.39
CA ARG A 40 6.47 6.96 8.60
C ARG A 40 6.74 6.36 7.22
N ILE A 41 5.77 5.63 6.69
CA ILE A 41 5.79 5.03 5.35
C ILE A 41 4.60 5.58 4.59
N ALA A 42 4.81 6.08 3.38
CA ALA A 42 3.77 6.60 2.52
C ALA A 42 3.70 5.80 1.21
N VAL A 43 2.48 5.55 0.73
CA VAL A 43 2.24 5.05 -0.63
C VAL A 43 1.85 6.26 -1.47
N VAL A 44 2.70 6.62 -2.42
CA VAL A 44 2.54 7.79 -3.27
C VAL A 44 2.22 7.37 -4.71
N PRO A 45 1.47 8.19 -5.47
CA PRO A 45 1.28 7.93 -6.90
C PRO A 45 2.61 8.08 -7.65
N ALA A 46 2.63 7.51 -8.86
CA ALA A 46 3.81 7.51 -9.74
C ALA A 46 5.00 6.68 -9.20
N SER A 47 6.15 6.81 -9.86
CA SER A 47 7.40 6.13 -9.53
C SER A 47 8.25 6.94 -8.56
N ASP A 48 9.46 6.45 -8.25
CA ASP A 48 10.45 7.14 -7.41
C ASP A 48 10.73 8.59 -7.86
N THR A 49 10.71 8.86 -9.17
CA THR A 49 10.85 10.23 -9.70
C THR A 49 9.67 11.09 -9.27
N GLY A 50 8.44 10.64 -9.53
CA GLY A 50 7.22 11.40 -9.18
C GLY A 50 6.90 11.40 -7.67
N ALA A 51 7.59 10.58 -6.88
CA ALA A 51 7.48 10.58 -5.43
C ALA A 51 8.25 11.74 -4.76
N VAL A 52 9.28 12.26 -5.43
CA VAL A 52 10.23 13.24 -4.88
C VAL A 52 10.10 14.62 -5.51
N GLU A 53 9.74 14.68 -6.80
CA GLU A 53 9.45 15.94 -7.52
C GLU A 53 8.14 16.60 -7.04
#